data_AF-A0AAV3IW94-F1
#
_entry.id   AF-A0AAV3IW94-F1
#
_cell.length_a   1.000
_cell.length_b   1.000
_cell.length_c   1.000
_cell.angle_alpha   90.00
_cell.angle_beta   90.00
_cell.angle_gamma   90.00
#
_symmetry.space_group_name_H-M   'P 1'
#
loop_
_entity.id
_entity.type
_entity.pdbx_description
1 polymer ?
#
loop_
_entity_poly.entity_id
_entity_poly.type
_entity_poly.pdbx_seq_one_letter_code
_entity_poly.pdbx_strand_id
1 'polypeptide(L)'
;MMNPEVIILDEPTCGQDIIGNQRLTRIIEALKLNHQLCLTITHDMKFVVKNFDQIVVMSHGKILKRGTKEVIFSSPEVLEASYVSPPPITRVGQKLGFSEPVFNKNEFQQVFEKKRFQQR
;
A
#
# COMPACT_ATOMS: atom_id res chain seq x y z
N MET A 1 -11.07 -15.76 -27.03
CA MET A 1 -11.11 -15.20 -25.66
C MET A 1 -10.31 -13.90 -25.65
N MET A 2 -10.73 -12.89 -24.88
CA MET A 2 -9.95 -11.66 -24.73
C MET A 2 -8.75 -11.90 -23.82
N ASN A 3 -7.57 -11.46 -24.25
CA ASN A 3 -6.33 -11.44 -23.47
C ASN A 3 -5.84 -9.99 -23.37
N PRO A 4 -6.47 -9.15 -22.52
CA PRO A 4 -6.15 -7.73 -22.47
C PRO A 4 -4.76 -7.51 -21.86
N GLU A 5 -4.00 -6.56 -22.39
CA GLU A 5 -2.70 -6.18 -21.81
C GLU A 5 -2.85 -5.35 -20.52
N VAL A 6 -4.03 -4.73 -20.33
CA VAL A 6 -4.33 -3.84 -19.20
C VAL A 6 -5.67 -4.22 -18.57
N ILE A 7 -5.68 -4.29 -17.24
CA ILE A 7 -6.86 -4.54 -16.42
C ILE A 7 -6.99 -3.41 -15.41
N ILE A 8 -8.20 -2.84 -15.32
CA ILE A 8 -8.54 -1.77 -14.37
C ILE A 8 -9.56 -2.32 -13.39
N LEU A 9 -9.28 -2.20 -12.10
CA LEU A 9 -10.16 -2.61 -11.01
C LEU A 9 -10.53 -1.39 -10.17
N ASP A 10 -11.81 -1.06 -10.08
CA ASP A 10 -12.32 0.01 -9.23
C ASP A 10 -12.90 -0.58 -7.93
N GLU A 11 -12.31 -0.23 -6.81
CA GLU A 11 -12.63 -0.66 -5.45
C GLU A 11 -12.92 -2.18 -5.32
N PRO A 12 -12.01 -3.07 -5.77
CA PRO A 12 -12.29 -4.51 -5.86
C PRO A 12 -12.46 -5.20 -4.51
N THR A 13 -11.99 -4.55 -3.44
CA THR A 13 -12.09 -5.00 -2.05
C THR A 13 -13.49 -4.79 -1.44
N CYS A 14 -14.36 -4.01 -2.10
CA CYS A 14 -15.71 -3.74 -1.60
C CYS A 14 -16.51 -5.03 -1.40
N GLY A 15 -17.08 -5.20 -0.20
CA GLY A 15 -17.94 -6.35 0.13
C GLY A 15 -17.21 -7.69 0.21
N GLN A 16 -15.87 -7.71 0.14
CA GLN A 16 -15.09 -8.94 0.26
C GLN A 16 -14.82 -9.31 1.70
N ASP A 17 -14.83 -10.61 1.97
CA ASP A 17 -14.27 -11.16 3.20
C ASP A 17 -12.76 -11.39 3.07
N ILE A 18 -12.16 -11.98 4.11
CA ILE A 18 -10.72 -12.28 4.14
C ILE A 18 -10.32 -13.24 3.01
N ILE A 19 -11.17 -14.22 2.69
CA ILE A 19 -10.89 -15.24 1.66
C ILE A 19 -11.00 -14.60 0.26
N GLY A 20 -12.00 -13.75 0.04
CA GLY A 20 -12.17 -12.95 -1.17
C GLY A 20 -10.95 -12.07 -1.44
N ASN A 21 -10.45 -11.36 -0.42
CA ASN A 21 -9.24 -10.55 -0.53
C ASN A 21 -7.98 -11.38 -0.83
N GLN A 22 -7.87 -12.59 -0.28
CA GLN A 22 -6.80 -13.52 -0.63
C GLN A 22 -6.91 -13.99 -2.08
N ARG A 23 -8.13 -14.22 -2.59
CA ARG A 23 -8.34 -14.59 -3.99
C ARG A 23 -7.98 -13.44 -4.93
N LEU A 24 -8.35 -12.20 -4.58
CA LEU A 24 -7.94 -11.01 -5.33
C LEU A 24 -6.42 -10.84 -5.36
N THR A 25 -5.73 -11.08 -4.23
CA THR A 25 -4.25 -11.10 -4.17
C THR A 25 -3.69 -12.05 -5.23
N ARG A 26 -4.17 -13.30 -5.28
CA ARG A 26 -3.71 -14.31 -6.25
C ARG A 26 -4.02 -13.93 -7.70
N ILE A 27 -5.15 -13.27 -7.95
CA ILE A 27 -5.50 -12.78 -9.29
C ILE A 27 -4.48 -11.72 -9.71
N ILE A 28 -4.21 -10.72 -8.88
CA ILE A 28 -3.23 -9.66 -9.18
C ILE A 28 -1.84 -10.25 -9.41
N GLU A 29 -1.42 -11.22 -8.59
CA GLU A 29 -0.16 -11.95 -8.78
C GLU A 29 -0.10 -12.66 -10.14
N ALA A 30 -1.17 -13.35 -10.54
CA ALA A 30 -1.25 -14.02 -11.84
C ALA A 30 -1.19 -13.01 -13.01
N LEU A 31 -1.87 -11.87 -12.91
CA LEU A 31 -1.81 -10.81 -13.92
C LEU A 31 -0.38 -10.28 -14.07
N LYS A 32 0.31 -10.03 -12.95
CA LYS A 32 1.71 -9.58 -12.94
C LYS A 32 2.63 -10.61 -13.58
N LEU A 33 2.47 -11.91 -13.27
CA LEU A 33 3.25 -12.99 -13.86
C LEU A 33 3.02 -13.13 -15.38
N ASN A 34 1.83 -12.80 -15.85
CA ASN A 34 1.49 -12.75 -17.27
C ASN A 34 1.93 -11.45 -17.96
N HIS A 35 2.70 -10.59 -17.29
CA HIS A 35 3.12 -9.27 -17.79
C HIS A 35 1.96 -8.32 -18.16
N GLN A 36 0.80 -8.49 -17.52
CA GLN A 36 -0.35 -7.62 -17.70
C GLN A 36 -0.29 -6.46 -16.69
N LEU A 37 -0.66 -5.25 -17.13
CA LEU A 37 -0.78 -4.10 -16.24
C LEU A 37 -2.08 -4.19 -15.44
N CYS A 38 -1.98 -4.28 -14.12
CA CYS A 38 -3.12 -4.17 -13.22
C CYS A 38 -3.13 -2.78 -12.57
N LEU A 39 -4.09 -1.93 -12.96
CA LEU A 39 -4.35 -0.65 -12.31
C LEU A 39 -5.52 -0.81 -11.36
N THR A 40 -5.33 -0.48 -10.08
CA THR A 40 -6.39 -0.58 -9.07
C THR A 40 -6.62 0.77 -8.40
N ILE A 41 -7.88 1.17 -8.35
CA ILE A 41 -8.36 2.35 -7.64
C ILE A 41 -8.96 1.85 -6.34
N THR A 42 -8.42 2.25 -5.20
CA THR A 42 -8.96 1.85 -3.90
C THR A 42 -8.49 2.78 -2.79
N HIS A 43 -9.25 2.79 -1.70
CA HIS A 43 -8.87 3.43 -0.44
C HIS A 43 -8.33 2.44 0.61
N ASP A 44 -8.31 1.13 0.35
CA ASP A 44 -7.73 0.13 1.27
C ASP A 44 -6.19 0.11 1.17
N MET A 45 -5.54 0.92 2.00
CA MET A 45 -4.09 1.01 2.00
C MET A 45 -3.38 -0.26 2.49
N LYS A 46 -4.04 -1.15 3.25
CA LYS A 46 -3.45 -2.45 3.61
C LYS A 46 -3.36 -3.35 2.38
N PHE A 47 -4.40 -3.33 1.56
CA PHE A 47 -4.42 -4.05 0.29
C PHE A 47 -3.40 -3.46 -0.69
N VAL A 48 -3.30 -2.14 -0.77
CA VAL A 48 -2.34 -1.47 -1.67
C VAL A 48 -0.89 -1.87 -1.35
N VAL A 49 -0.44 -1.71 -0.10
CA VAL A 49 0.97 -1.99 0.28
C VAL A 49 1.36 -3.46 0.17
N LYS A 50 0.36 -4.36 0.15
CA LYS A 50 0.55 -5.79 0.02
C LYS A 50 0.72 -6.21 -1.44
N ASN A 51 -0.03 -5.62 -2.37
CA ASN A 51 -0.21 -6.15 -3.71
C ASN A 51 0.46 -5.32 -4.81
N PHE A 52 0.84 -4.07 -4.55
CA PHE A 52 1.32 -3.14 -5.58
C PHE A 52 2.67 -2.52 -5.23
N ASP A 53 3.55 -2.43 -6.23
CA ASP A 53 4.89 -1.85 -6.10
C ASP A 53 4.92 -0.34 -6.37
N GLN A 54 3.90 0.18 -7.06
CA GLN A 54 3.80 1.57 -7.47
C GLN A 54 2.43 2.13 -7.08
N ILE A 55 2.43 3.34 -6.53
CA ILE A 55 1.26 4.04 -6.04
C ILE A 55 1.24 5.43 -6.68
N VAL A 56 0.05 5.86 -7.11
CA VAL A 56 -0.22 7.21 -7.56
C VAL A 56 -1.25 7.81 -6.61
N VAL A 57 -0.88 8.92 -5.95
CA VAL A 57 -1.78 9.66 -5.08
C VAL A 57 -2.35 10.84 -5.85
N MET A 58 -3.68 10.94 -5.85
CA MET A 58 -4.41 12.00 -6.55
C MET A 58 -5.26 12.79 -5.57
N SER A 59 -5.43 14.09 -5.84
CA SER A 59 -6.36 14.97 -5.13
C SER A 59 -6.84 16.07 -6.08
N HIS A 60 -8.12 16.43 -6.02
CA HIS A 60 -8.74 17.46 -6.89
C HIS A 60 -8.41 17.31 -8.39
N GLY A 61 -8.44 16.07 -8.90
CA GLY A 61 -8.17 15.77 -10.31
C GLY A 61 -6.70 15.89 -10.73
N LYS A 62 -5.76 16.09 -9.79
CA LYS A 62 -4.33 16.20 -10.05
C LYS A 62 -3.56 15.07 -9.36
N ILE A 63 -2.46 14.64 -9.97
CA ILE A 63 -1.49 13.74 -9.33
C ILE A 63 -0.67 14.59 -8.36
N LEU A 64 -0.73 14.25 -7.07
CA LEU A 64 0.10 14.87 -6.05
C LEU A 64 1.48 14.22 -5.98
N LYS A 65 1.52 12.87 -6.06
CA LYS A 65 2.77 12.11 -6.01
C LYS A 65 2.63 10.74 -6.66
N ARG A 66 3.75 10.22 -7.17
CA ARG A 66 3.90 8.85 -7.65
C ARG A 66 5.18 8.25 -7.09
N GLY A 67 5.14 6.99 -6.67
CA GLY A 67 6.33 6.28 -6.20
C GLY A 67 6.01 4.94 -5.56
N THR A 68 7.00 4.37 -4.89
CA THR A 68 6.81 3.16 -4.08
C THR A 68 6.04 3.49 -2.78
N LYS A 69 5.61 2.45 -2.06
CA LYS A 69 4.98 2.60 -0.75
C LYS A 69 5.86 3.37 0.24
N GLU A 70 7.17 3.15 0.23
CA GLU A 70 8.13 3.87 1.08
C GLU A 70 8.09 5.37 0.77
N VAL A 71 8.13 5.72 -0.52
CA VAL A 71 8.14 7.11 -1.00
C VAL A 71 6.82 7.84 -0.69
N ILE A 72 5.68 7.16 -0.82
CA ILE A 72 4.37 7.74 -0.54
C ILE A 72 4.14 7.90 0.96
N PHE A 73 4.37 6.84 1.74
CA PHE A 73 4.05 6.84 3.17
C PHE A 73 5.10 7.55 4.04
N SER A 74 6.19 8.03 3.43
CA SER A 74 7.16 8.96 4.05
C SER A 74 6.89 10.44 3.75
N SER A 75 5.73 10.78 3.16
CA SER A 75 5.38 12.15 2.78
C SER A 75 4.09 12.63 3.44
N PRO A 76 4.17 13.10 4.71
CA PRO A 76 3.01 13.56 5.48
C PRO A 76 2.17 14.60 4.73
N GLU A 77 2.81 15.53 4.04
CA GLU A 77 2.16 16.62 3.29
C GLU A 77 1.27 16.09 2.17
N VAL A 78 1.68 15.02 1.50
CA VAL A 78 0.90 14.37 0.42
C VAL A 78 -0.29 13.62 1.01
N LEU A 79 -0.08 12.91 2.11
CA LEU A 79 -1.13 12.14 2.77
C LEU A 79 -2.22 13.07 3.35
N GLU A 80 -1.81 14.18 3.96
CA GLU A 80 -2.72 15.20 4.50
C GLU A 80 -3.53 15.86 3.39
N ALA A 81 -2.89 16.32 2.31
CA ALA A 81 -3.56 16.99 1.19
C ALA A 81 -4.48 16.07 0.36
N SER A 82 -4.34 14.75 0.49
CA SER A 82 -5.18 13.75 -0.19
C SER A 82 -6.17 13.04 0.73
N TYR A 83 -6.15 13.34 2.04
CA TYR A 83 -6.89 12.62 3.07
C TYR A 83 -6.59 11.10 3.10
N VAL A 84 -5.44 10.67 2.57
CA VAL A 84 -5.03 9.27 2.57
C VAL A 84 -4.48 8.90 3.94
N SER A 85 -5.10 7.91 4.56
CA SER A 85 -4.68 7.35 5.83
C SER A 85 -3.58 6.28 5.61
N PRO A 86 -2.40 6.37 6.28
CA PRO A 86 -1.43 5.28 6.26
C PRO A 86 -2.04 3.97 6.78
N PRO A 87 -1.50 2.80 6.37
CA PRO A 87 -1.83 1.52 6.98
C PRO A 87 -1.65 1.59 8.51
N PRO A 88 -2.47 0.88 9.31
CA PRO A 88 -2.42 1.02 10.77
C PRO A 88 -1.04 0.77 11.38
N ILE A 89 -0.31 -0.23 10.90
CA ILE A 89 1.03 -0.55 11.42
C ILE A 89 2.05 0.55 11.10
N THR A 90 1.96 1.15 9.92
CA THR A 90 2.78 2.29 9.51
C THR A 90 2.52 3.48 10.42
N ARG A 91 1.23 3.76 10.71
CA ARG A 91 0.81 4.84 11.60
C ARG A 91 1.32 4.65 13.03
N VAL A 92 1.31 3.43 13.54
CA VAL A 92 1.89 3.12 14.86
C VAL A 92 3.40 3.34 14.85
N GLY A 93 4.11 2.87 13.82
CA GLY A 93 5.55 3.11 13.67
C GLY A 93 5.90 4.61 13.64
N GLN A 94 5.16 5.40 12.87
CA GLN A 94 5.31 6.87 12.83
C GLN A 94 5.07 7.52 14.19
N LYS A 95 4.03 7.10 14.93
CA LYS A 95 3.77 7.58 16.31
C LYS A 95 4.86 7.20 17.31
N LEU A 96 5.56 6.09 17.08
CA LEU A 96 6.74 5.68 17.86
C LEU A 96 8.05 6.33 17.37
N GLY A 97 7.95 7.28 16.44
CA GLY A 97 9.06 8.05 15.88
C GLY A 97 10.02 7.21 15.03
N PHE A 98 9.55 6.17 14.36
CA PHE A 98 10.41 5.40 13.44
C PHE A 98 10.85 6.33 12.29
N SER A 99 12.12 6.22 11.90
CA SER A 99 12.69 7.03 10.81
C SER A 99 12.15 6.62 9.44
N GLU A 100 11.77 5.35 9.29
CA GLU A 100 11.26 4.77 8.05
C GLU A 100 9.88 4.14 8.28
N PRO A 101 8.99 4.18 7.28
CA PRO A 101 7.69 3.54 7.36
C PRO A 101 7.85 2.01 7.36
N VAL A 102 7.00 1.34 8.13
CA VAL A 102 6.91 -0.12 8.19
C VAL A 102 5.54 -0.57 7.71
N PHE A 103 5.46 -1.68 6.98
CA PHE A 103 4.24 -2.13 6.30
C PHE A 103 3.75 -3.49 6.77
N ASN A 104 4.58 -4.25 7.46
CA ASN A 104 4.20 -5.54 8.04
C ASN A 104 4.76 -5.75 9.45
N LYS A 105 4.28 -6.79 10.11
CA LYS A 105 4.61 -7.13 11.50
C LYS A 105 6.11 -7.38 11.69
N ASN A 106 6.74 -8.06 10.72
CA ASN A 106 8.14 -8.46 10.83
C ASN A 106 9.06 -7.23 10.76
N GLU A 107 8.82 -6.33 9.79
CA GLU A 107 9.52 -5.04 9.70
C GLU A 107 9.36 -4.22 10.98
N PHE A 108 8.12 -4.12 11.49
CA PHE A 108 7.85 -3.40 12.73
C PHE A 108 8.66 -3.97 13.90
N GLN A 109 8.65 -5.29 14.09
CA GLN A 109 9.36 -5.94 15.19
C GLN A 109 10.86 -5.69 15.11
N GLN A 110 11.45 -5.82 13.92
CA GLN A 110 12.87 -5.57 13.70
C GLN A 110 13.29 -4.14 14.06
N VAL A 111 12.52 -3.14 13.61
CA VAL A 111 12.80 -1.73 13.91
C VAL A 111 12.58 -1.43 15.40
N PHE A 112 11.51 -1.98 15.98
CA PHE A 112 11.18 -1.78 17.39
C PHE A 112 12.27 -2.34 18.32
N GLU A 113 12.74 -3.56 18.07
CA GLU A 113 13.79 -4.20 18.84
C GLU A 113 15.10 -3.40 18.75
N LYS A 114 15.53 -3.00 17.54
CA LYS A 114 16.73 -2.17 17.34
C LYS A 114 16.68 -0.88 18.17
N LYS A 115 15.55 -0.15 18.13
CA LYS A 115 15.37 1.06 18.94
C LYS A 115 15.40 0.78 20.44
N ARG A 116 14.77 -0.30 20.89
CA ARG A 116 14.72 -0.68 22.31
C ARG A 116 16.12 -0.95 22.88
N PHE A 117 17.02 -1.54 22.09
CA PHE A 117 18.40 -1.81 22.51
C PHE A 117 19.33 -0.61 22.38
N GLN A 118 19.07 0.34 21.48
CA GLN A 118 19.84 1.59 21.36
C GLN A 118 19.56 2.61 22.49
N GLN A 119 18.47 2.43 23.24
CA GLN A 119 18.10 3.28 24.38
C GLN A 119 18.58 2.72 25.74
N ARG A 120 19.39 1.65 25.74
CA ARG A 120 20.07 1.09 26.91
C ARG A 120 21.56 1.35 26.80
#